data_AF-Q810X2-F1
#
_entry.id   AF-Q810X2-F1
#
_cell.length_a   1.000
_cell.length_b   1.000
_cell.length_c   1.000
_cell.angle_alpha   90.00
_cell.angle_beta   90.00
_cell.angle_gamma   90.00
#
_symmetry.space_group_name_H-M   'P 1'
#
loop_
_entity.id
_entity.type
_entity.pdbx_description
1 polymer ?
#
loop_
_entity_poly.entity_id
_entity_poly.type
_entity_poly.pdbx_seq_one_letter_code
_entity_poly.pdbx_strand_id
1 'polypeptide(L)' 'KCNETAKSYCVNGGVCYYIEGINQLSCKCPNGFFGQRCLEKLPLRLYMPDPKQSVLWDTPGTGVSSSQWSTSPSTLDLN' A
#
# COMPACT_ATOMS: atom_id res chain seq x y z
N LYS A 1 4.41 12.01 -6.93
CA LYS A 1 4.58 10.80 -7.78
C LYS A 1 5.87 10.99 -8.58
N CYS A 2 6.69 9.96 -8.81
CA CYS A 2 7.98 10.16 -9.51
C CYS A 2 7.81 10.59 -10.97
N ASN A 3 8.84 11.25 -11.51
CA ASN A 3 8.98 11.56 -12.93
C ASN A 3 9.18 10.27 -13.76
N GLU A 4 8.97 10.34 -15.07
CA GLU A 4 9.02 9.24 -16.04
C GLU A 4 10.37 8.51 -16.03
N THR A 5 11.48 9.25 -15.96
CA THR A 5 12.84 8.73 -15.84
C THR A 5 13.11 8.01 -14.52
N ALA A 6 12.42 8.41 -13.44
CA ALA A 6 12.54 7.81 -12.12
C ALA A 6 11.48 6.72 -11.87
N LYS A 7 10.53 6.50 -12.78
CA LYS A 7 9.47 5.49 -12.63
C LYS A 7 10.04 4.07 -12.62
N SER A 8 11.14 3.83 -13.33
CA SER A 8 11.90 2.57 -13.33
C SER A 8 12.74 2.35 -12.06
N TYR A 9 12.78 3.33 -11.15
CA TYR A 9 13.50 3.20 -9.89
C TYR A 9 12.89 2.08 -9.04
N CYS A 10 11.57 2.03 -8.87
CA CYS A 10 10.92 0.94 -8.15
C CYS A 10 10.66 -0.23 -9.11
N VAL A 11 11.06 -1.44 -8.72
CA VAL A 11 10.84 -2.66 -9.53
C VAL A 11 9.70 -3.50 -8.97
N ASN A 12 9.40 -4.64 -9.62
CA ASN A 12 8.43 -5.64 -9.15
C ASN A 12 7.02 -5.08 -8.88
N GLY A 13 6.62 -4.01 -9.57
CA GLY A 13 5.31 -3.37 -9.38
C GLY A 13 5.26 -2.38 -8.21
N GLY A 14 6.40 -1.96 -7.67
CA GLY A 14 6.49 -0.90 -6.66
C GLY A 14 6.02 0.46 -7.18
N VAL A 15 5.37 1.22 -6.30
CA VAL A 15 4.90 2.57 -6.61
C VAL A 15 5.94 3.59 -6.17
N CYS A 16 6.38 4.43 -7.11
CA CYS A 16 7.42 5.43 -6.86
C CYS A 16 6.85 6.76 -6.36
N TYR A 17 7.43 7.25 -5.26
CA TYR A 17 7.18 8.54 -4.64
C TYR A 17 8.46 9.37 -4.59
N TYR A 18 8.30 10.67 -4.80
CA TYR A 18 9.38 11.64 -4.68
C TYR A 18 9.05 12.55 -3.49
N ILE A 19 10.00 12.69 -2.56
CA ILE A 19 9.82 13.42 -1.30
C ILE A 19 10.44 14.81 -1.47
N GLU A 20 9.59 15.78 -1.79
CA GLU A 20 9.92 17.18 -1.89
C GLU A 20 10.26 17.71 -0.50
N GLY A 21 11.55 17.97 -0.22
CA GLY A 21 12.05 18.39 1.09
C GLY A 21 13.40 17.78 1.44
N ILE A 22 13.63 16.54 1.01
CA ILE A 22 14.94 15.86 1.14
C ILE A 22 15.53 15.46 -0.23
N ASN A 23 14.82 15.73 -1.32
CA ASN A 23 15.22 15.38 -2.69
C ASN A 23 15.53 13.87 -2.84
N GLN A 24 14.71 13.02 -2.22
CA GLN A 24 14.89 11.56 -2.27
C GLN A 24 13.71 10.85 -2.91
N LEU A 25 14.02 9.72 -3.54
CA LEU A 25 13.05 8.78 -4.09
C LEU A 25 12.74 7.69 -3.06
N SER A 26 11.46 7.35 -2.93
CA SER A 26 10.98 6.29 -2.04
C SER A 26 10.00 5.39 -2.79
N CYS A 27 10.08 4.08 -2.52
CA CYS A 27 9.25 3.07 -3.15
C CYS A 27 8.27 2.49 -2.14
N LYS A 28 6.98 2.48 -2.48
CA LYS A 28 6.02 1.62 -1.80
C LYS A 28 6.02 0.26 -2.49
N CYS A 29 6.60 -0.73 -1.80
CA CYS A 29 6.68 -2.08 -2.32
C CYS A 29 5.34 -2.82 -2.20
N PRO A 30 5.00 -3.66 -3.18
CA PRO A 30 3.89 -4.57 -3.05
C PRO A 30 4.23 -5.68 -2.07
N ASN A 31 3.17 -6.36 -1.62
CA ASN A 31 3.24 -7.49 -0.73
C ASN A 31 4.26 -8.55 -1.22
N GLY A 32 5.16 -8.95 -0.32
CA GLY A 32 6.20 -9.94 -0.61
C GLY A 32 7.51 -9.36 -1.12
N PHE A 33 7.60 -8.05 -1.33
CA PHE A 33 8.83 -7.37 -1.73
C PHE A 33 9.24 -6.30 -0.71
N PHE A 34 10.56 -6.10 -0.57
CA PHE A 34 11.13 -5.11 0.34
C PHE A 34 12.44 -4.52 -0.19
N GLY A 35 13.04 -3.63 0.61
CA GLY A 35 14.23 -2.85 0.24
C GLY A 35 13.88 -1.54 -0.47
N GLN A 36 14.88 -0.68 -0.66
CA GLN A 36 14.68 0.69 -1.16
C GLN A 36 14.02 0.75 -2.55
N ARG A 37 14.25 -0.29 -3.37
CA ARG A 37 13.76 -0.40 -4.75
C ARG A 37 12.78 -1.56 -4.97
N CYS A 38 12.38 -2.26 -3.90
CA CYS A 38 11.55 -3.47 -3.99
C CYS A 38 12.22 -4.63 -4.74
N LEU A 39 13.56 -4.71 -4.68
CA LEU A 39 14.35 -5.75 -5.36
C LEU A 39 14.31 -7.08 -4.61
N GLU A 40 14.20 -7.02 -3.29
CA GLU A 40 14.33 -8.19 -2.42
C GLU A 40 12.95 -8.80 -2.16
N LYS A 41 12.89 -10.13 -2.09
CA LYS A 41 11.66 -10.88 -1.79
C LYS A 41 11.66 -11.32 -0.35
N LEU A 42 10.57 -11.06 0.36
CA LEU A 42 10.42 -11.55 1.73
C LEU A 42 10.42 -13.08 1.71
N PRO A 43 11.16 -13.74 2.62
CA PRO A 43 11.02 -15.18 2.77
C PRO A 43 9.58 -15.48 3.17
N LEU A 44 9.01 -16.54 2.61
CA LEU A 44 7.58 -16.85 2.77
C LEU A 44 7.12 -16.93 4.23
N ARG A 45 8.01 -17.29 5.16
CA ARG A 45 7.71 -17.31 6.61
C ARG A 45 7.52 -15.93 7.24
N LEU A 46 8.09 -14.89 6.66
CA LEU A 46 7.91 -13.49 7.07
C LEU A 46 6.86 -12.77 6.22
N TYR A 47 6.46 -13.38 5.11
CA TYR A 47 5.41 -12.85 4.26
C TYR A 47 4.04 -13.26 4.77
N MET A 48 3.36 -12.33 5.44
CA MET A 48 1.94 -12.42 5.71
C MET A 48 1.21 -11.53 4.70
N PRO A 49 0.47 -12.09 3.73
CA PRO A 49 -0.35 -11.27 2.84
C PRO A 49 -1.40 -10.54 3.68
N ASP A 50 -1.59 -9.26 3.39
CA ASP A 50 -2.61 -8.45 4.06
C ASP A 50 -3.99 -9.11 3.81
N PRO A 51 -4.72 -9.58 4.85
CA PRO A 51 -5.98 -10.29 4.69
C PRO A 51 -7.08 -9.40 4.09
N LYS A 52 -6.85 -8.08 4.03
CA LYS A 52 -7.74 -7.12 3.38
C LYS A 52 -7.56 -7.08 1.85
N GLN A 53 -6.48 -7.64 1.31
CA GLN A 53 -6.20 -7.69 -0.13
C GLN A 53 -6.75 -8.94 -0.83
N SER A 54 -7.15 -9.97 -0.06
CA SER A 54 -7.79 -11.19 -0.59
C SER A 54 -9.32 -11.08 -0.77
N VAL A 55 -9.93 -9.93 -0.45
CA VAL A 55 -11.41 -9.78 -0.42
C VAL A 55 -11.89 -8.72 -1.41
N LEU A 56 -11.36 -8.72 -2.64
CA LEU A 56 -11.89 -7.80 -3.67
C LEU A 56 -12.27 -8.46 -5.00
N TRP A 57 -12.38 -9.79 -5.11
CA TRP A 57 -12.86 -10.38 -6.37
C TRP A 57 -13.81 -11.61 -6.35
N ASP A 58 -14.21 -12.21 -5.22
CA ASP A 58 -14.99 -13.48 -5.29
C ASP A 58 -16.20 -13.64 -4.36
N THR A 59 -17.08 -12.64 -4.21
CA THR A 59 -18.46 -13.01 -3.83
C THR A 59 -19.51 -12.02 -4.30
N PRO A 60 -20.40 -12.39 -5.25
CA PRO A 60 -21.65 -11.69 -5.44
C PRO A 60 -22.57 -12.03 -4.26
N GLY A 61 -22.76 -11.08 -3.35
CA GLY A 61 -23.87 -11.10 -2.40
C GLY A 61 -23.65 -11.91 -1.13
N THR A 62 -23.10 -11.28 -0.10
CA THR A 62 -23.57 -11.28 1.30
C THR A 62 -22.49 -10.63 2.15
N GLY A 63 -22.77 -9.45 2.71
CA GLY A 63 -21.88 -8.82 3.67
C GLY A 63 -22.00 -9.50 5.04
N VAL A 64 -20.91 -9.53 5.81
CA VAL A 64 -20.90 -9.26 7.26
C VAL A 64 -19.49 -8.91 7.75
N SER A 65 -19.52 -8.00 8.73
CA SER A 65 -18.48 -7.17 9.34
C SER A 65 -17.44 -7.90 10.21
N SER A 66 -16.28 -7.27 10.45
CA SER A 66 -15.57 -7.11 11.75
C SER A 66 -14.18 -6.49 11.46
N SER A 67 -13.63 -5.49 12.12
CA SER A 67 -13.83 -4.87 13.43
C SER A 67 -13.10 -3.51 13.45
N GLN A 68 -13.67 -2.56 14.20
CA GLN A 68 -13.34 -1.13 14.27
C GLN A 68 -11.89 -0.78 14.63
N TRP A 69 -11.31 0.25 13.98
CA TRP A 69 -10.63 1.35 14.67
C TRP A 69 -10.31 2.55 13.74
N SER A 70 -10.72 3.73 14.21
CA SER A 70 -10.16 5.07 13.96
C SER A 70 -10.41 5.75 12.62
N THR A 71 -11.63 6.29 12.44
CA THR A 71 -11.81 7.55 11.70
C THR A 71 -12.55 8.56 12.57
N SER A 72 -11.78 9.46 13.19
CA SER A 72 -12.21 10.82 13.52
C SER A 72 -11.16 11.75 12.90
N PRO A 73 -11.51 12.84 12.18
CA PRO A 73 -12.44 13.85 12.70
C PRO A 73 -13.40 14.50 11.66
N SER A 74 -14.36 15.27 12.21
CA SER A 74 -15.03 16.44 11.61
C SER A 74 -16.24 16.23 10.69
N THR A 75 -17.44 16.30 11.27
CA THR A 75 -18.50 17.27 10.90
C THR A 75 -19.60 17.20 11.95
N LEU A 76 -19.62 18.17 12.87
CA LEU A 76 -20.78 18.43 13.70
C LEU A 76 -21.81 19.12 12.79
N ASP A 77 -22.71 18.34 12.21
CA ASP A 77 -23.92 18.89 11.60
C ASP A 77 -24.76 19.51 12.72
N LEU A 78 -24.84 20.85 12.73
CA LEU A 78 -25.86 21.57 13.46
C LEU A 78 -27.22 21.27 12.81
N ASN A 79 -28.13 20.69 13.57
CA ASN A 79 -29.56 20.99 13.50
C ASN A 79 -30.07 21.24 14.91
#